data_AF-A0A158F0I6-F1
#
_entry.id   AF-A0A158F0I6-F1
#
_cell.length_a   1.000
_cell.length_b   1.000
_cell.length_c   1.000
_cell.angle_alpha   90.00
_cell.angle_beta   90.00
_cell.angle_gamma   90.00
#
_symmetry.space_group_name_H-M   'P 1'
#
loop_
_entity.id
_entity.type
_entity.pdbx_description
1 polymer ?
#
loop_
_entity_poly.entity_id
_entity_poly.type
_entity_poly.pdbx_seq_one_letter_code
_entity_poly.pdbx_strand_id
1 'polypeptide(L)' 'MNRQTFNGLILPTDEEDEEINRGIALDPDTYELTEEDFKRMKPFEVYERERLEKLKPPAA' A
#
# COMPACT_ATOMS: atom_id res chain seq x y z
N MET A 1 -12.15 25.05 -11.35
CA MET A 1 -11.73 23.64 -11.28
C MET A 1 -12.80 22.89 -10.49
N ASN A 2 -13.44 21.89 -11.10
CA ASN A 2 -14.43 21.07 -10.41
C ASN A 2 -13.70 19.92 -9.72
N ARG A 3 -13.76 19.85 -8.38
CA ARG A 3 -13.20 18.71 -7.62
C ARG A 3 -14.18 17.54 -7.63
N GLN A 4 -13.67 16.34 -7.86
CA GLN A 4 -14.45 15.11 -7.76
C GLN A 4 -14.45 14.59 -6.31
N THR A 5 -15.54 13.96 -5.90
CA THR A 5 -15.63 13.25 -4.61
C THR A 5 -15.97 11.78 -4.81
N PHE A 6 -15.46 10.92 -3.91
CA PHE A 6 -15.76 9.50 -3.87
C PHE A 6 -15.89 9.04 -2.42
N ASN A 7 -17.07 8.55 -2.01
CA ASN A 7 -17.35 8.11 -0.63
C ASN A 7 -16.98 9.15 0.46
N GLY A 8 -17.20 10.45 0.18
CA GLY A 8 -16.83 11.53 1.10
C GLY A 8 -15.36 11.95 1.05
N LEU A 9 -14.53 11.27 0.25
CA LEU A 9 -13.16 11.67 -0.03
C LEU A 9 -13.13 12.67 -1.18
N ILE A 10 -12.21 13.62 -1.11
CA ILE A 10 -11.89 14.55 -2.21
C ILE A 10 -10.80 13.88 -3.03
N LEU A 11 -11.06 13.64 -4.32
CA LEU A 11 -10.04 13.12 -5.22
C LEU A 11 -9.09 14.25 -5.65
N PRO A 12 -7.80 13.94 -5.85
CA PRO A 12 -6.86 14.86 -6.47
C PRO A 12 -7.38 15.32 -7.84
N THR A 13 -7.07 16.56 -8.21
CA THR A 13 -7.07 16.96 -9.62
C THR A 13 -5.92 16.28 -10.36
N ASP A 14 -5.95 16.26 -11.70
CA ASP A 14 -4.84 15.70 -12.50
C ASP A 14 -3.49 16.37 -12.16
N GLU A 15 -3.48 17.68 -11.91
CA GLU A 15 -2.28 18.43 -11.47
C GLU A 15 -1.82 17.99 -10.08
N GLU A 16 -2.75 17.83 -9.12
CA GLU A 16 -2.44 17.35 -7.78
C GLU A 16 -1.90 15.90 -7.84
N ASP A 17 -2.47 15.04 -8.70
CA ASP A 17 -2.05 13.65 -8.90
C ASP A 17 -0.64 13.57 -9.51
N GLU A 18 -0.33 14.42 -10.49
CA GLU A 18 1.02 14.53 -11.04
C GLU A 18 2.06 14.97 -10.00
N GLU A 19 1.75 15.94 -9.15
CA GLU A 19 2.65 16.38 -8.09
C GLU A 19 2.86 15.29 -7.02
N ILE A 20 1.82 14.53 -6.69
CA ILE A 20 1.92 13.36 -5.81
C ILE A 20 2.87 12.32 -6.42
N ASN A 21 2.67 11.97 -7.69
CA ASN A 21 3.53 11.01 -8.39
C ASN A 21 4.99 11.48 -8.50
N ARG A 22 5.21 12.78 -8.73
CA ARG A 22 6.55 13.38 -8.69
C ARG A 22 7.20 13.25 -7.30
N GLY A 23 6.44 13.51 -6.24
CA GLY A 23 6.91 13.37 -4.86
C GLY A 23 7.34 11.95 -4.53
N ILE A 24 6.52 10.96 -4.87
CA ILE A 24 6.83 9.52 -4.69
C ILE A 24 8.11 9.15 -5.44
N ALA A 25 8.26 9.58 -6.70
CA ALA A 25 9.43 9.26 -7.50
C ALA A 25 10.74 9.91 -7.01
N LEU A 26 10.65 11.03 -6.29
CA LEU A 26 11.81 11.73 -5.73
C LEU A 26 12.24 11.21 -4.36
N ASP A 27 11.41 10.38 -3.71
CA ASP A 27 11.71 9.85 -2.39
C ASP A 27 12.70 8.68 -2.48
N PRO A 28 13.96 8.83 -2.00
CA PRO A 28 14.98 7.79 -2.12
C PRO A 28 14.69 6.55 -1.28
N ASP A 29 13.78 6.61 -0.31
CA ASP A 29 13.38 5.45 0.50
C ASP A 29 12.15 4.71 -0.05
N THR A 30 11.51 5.28 -1.08
CA THR A 30 10.39 4.64 -1.75
C THR A 30 10.89 3.47 -2.60
N TYR A 31 10.39 2.27 -2.26
CA TYR A 31 10.65 1.04 -3.00
C TYR A 31 9.40 0.62 -3.79
N GLU A 32 9.47 0.77 -5.11
CA GLU A 32 8.40 0.32 -6.02
C GLU A 32 8.48 -1.20 -6.24
N LEU A 33 7.36 -1.91 -6.04
CA LEU A 33 7.33 -3.36 -6.12
C LEU A 33 7.33 -3.83 -7.58
N THR A 34 8.28 -4.68 -7.92
CA THR A 34 8.33 -5.34 -9.24
C THR A 34 7.40 -6.56 -9.28
N GLU A 35 7.05 -7.02 -10.49
CA GLU A 35 6.35 -8.31 -10.65
C GLU A 35 7.08 -9.48 -9.98
N GLU A 36 8.41 -9.42 -9.96
CA GLU A 36 9.27 -10.45 -9.37
C GLU A 36 9.24 -10.41 -7.84
N ASP A 37 8.99 -9.23 -7.26
CA ASP A 37 8.68 -9.11 -5.83
C ASP A 37 7.34 -9.76 -5.52
N PHE A 38 6.30 -9.46 -6.31
CA PHE A 38 4.98 -10.05 -6.13
C PHE A 38 5.00 -11.59 -6.22
N LYS A 39 5.78 -12.17 -7.14
CA LYS A 39 5.94 -13.63 -7.25
C LYS A 39 6.56 -14.28 -6.01
N ARG A 40 7.34 -13.53 -5.22
CA ARG A 40 8.01 -14.00 -3.99
C ARG A 40 7.19 -13.73 -2.73
N MET A 41 6.23 -12.82 -2.79
CA MET A 41 5.36 -12.48 -1.67
C MET A 41 4.28 -13.53 -1.43
N LYS A 42 3.79 -13.60 -0.18
CA LYS A 42 2.63 -14.41 0.17
C LYS A 42 1.36 -13.58 0.06
N PRO A 43 0.21 -14.17 -0.30
CA PRO A 43 -1.09 -13.52 -0.14
C PRO A 43 -1.29 -13.06 1.31
N PHE A 44 -1.90 -11.89 1.50
CA PHE A 44 -2.05 -11.27 2.82
C PHE A 44 -2.77 -12.19 3.82
N GLU A 45 -3.84 -12.87 3.41
CA GLU A 45 -4.60 -13.80 4.26
C GLU A 45 -3.71 -14.93 4.82
N VAL A 46 -2.78 -15.44 4.01
CA VAL A 46 -1.85 -16.50 4.42
C VAL A 46 -0.87 -15.96 5.46
N TYR A 47 -0.30 -14.79 5.21
CA TYR A 47 0.63 -14.14 6.14
C TYR A 47 -0.04 -13.83 7.50
N GLU A 48 -1.25 -13.25 7.50
CA GLU A 48 -1.95 -12.90 8.73
C GLU A 48 -2.28 -14.13 9.57
N ARG A 49 -2.74 -15.22 8.94
CA ARG A 49 -2.99 -16.48 9.65
C ARG A 49 -1.74 -17.01 10.34
N GLU A 50 -0.60 -17.06 9.63
CA GLU A 50 0.68 -17.49 10.20
C GLU A 50 1.14 -16.55 11.33
N ARG A 51 0.97 -15.24 11.17
CA ARG A 51 1.32 -14.25 12.18
C ARG A 51 0.51 -14.46 13.46
N LEU A 52 -0.80 -14.63 13.33
CA LEU A 52 -1.70 -14.84 14.47
C LEU A 52 -1.39 -16.15 15.20
N GLU A 53 -1.01 -17.21 14.49
CA GLU A 53 -0.56 -18.46 15.11
C GLU A 53 0.70 -18.28 15.94
N LYS A 54 1.70 -17.53 15.43
CA LYS A 54 2.95 -17.24 16.17
C LYS A 54 2.73 -16.36 17.40
N LEU A 55 1.70 -15.53 17.39
CA LEU A 55 1.35 -14.66 18.51
C LEU A 55 0.54 -15.36 19.62
N LYS A 56 0.14 -16.63 19.43
CA LYS A 56 -0.53 -17.39 20.48
C LYS A 56 0.45 -17.62 21.65
N PRO A 57 0.08 -17.25 22.90
CA PRO A 57 0.93 -17.53 24.04
C PRO A 57 1.11 -19.04 24.20
N PRO A 58 2.25 -19.50 24.74
CA PRO A 58 2.46 -20.93 25.00
C PRO A 58 1.34 -21.45 25.92
N ALA A 59 0.89 -22.68 25.66
CA ALA A 59 -0.07 -23.34 26.53
C ALA A 59 0.50 -23.41 27.96
N ALA A 60 -0.30 -22.99 28.94
CA ALA A 60 0.05 -22.99 30.36
C ALA A 60 0.24 -24.41 30.91
#